data_AF-A0A2R6H7E5-F1
#
_entry.id   AF-A0A2R6H7E5-F1
#
_cell.length_a   1.000
_cell.length_b   1.000
_cell.length_c   1.000
_cell.angle_alpha   90.00
_cell.angle_beta   90.00
_cell.angle_gamma   90.00
#
_symmetry.space_group_name_H-M   'P 1'
#
loop_
_entity.id
_entity.type
_entity.pdbx_description
1 polymer ?
#
loop_
_entity_poly.entity_id
_entity_poly.type
_entity_poly.pdbx_seq_one_letter_code
_entity_poly.pdbx_strand_id
1 'polypeptide(L)'
;MSDQACDCCRSTTVRTTEPASHDRWLVGRPVRDAPLPQAVGRNVGRLLGEEPVDTLAGFVVAIRDATGGGSLAVDDLCHAATETPHRAAMDGEGYFFQCFYDGVALAHLADESVEIRTESPAGEPVEMRASPDGTVDVTPPDAAVSFGVAADGDAPRSADPTPEEVYGAICPYVKAFPSREAYDRWAESIDVATVGLPLAAGVPIAAALAE
;
A
#
# COMPACT_ATOMS: atom_id res chain seq x y z
N MET A 1 -39.93 -8.13 55.27
CA MET A 1 -39.51 -7.12 54.27
C MET A 1 -38.10 -7.51 53.82
N SER A 2 -37.89 -7.42 52.52
CA SER A 2 -37.13 -8.33 51.67
C SER A 2 -35.61 -8.35 51.81
N ASP A 3 -35.03 -9.51 51.48
CA ASP A 3 -33.67 -9.70 50.97
C ASP A 3 -33.33 -8.73 49.83
N GLN A 4 -32.14 -8.11 49.87
CA GLN A 4 -31.30 -7.99 48.67
C GLN A 4 -29.84 -7.63 49.01
N ALA A 5 -28.96 -8.62 48.87
CA ALA A 5 -27.57 -8.38 48.52
C ALA A 5 -27.52 -7.94 47.04
N CYS A 6 -26.83 -6.84 46.72
CA CYS A 6 -26.53 -6.44 45.35
C CYS A 6 -25.10 -5.87 45.26
N ASP A 7 -24.19 -6.79 44.94
CA ASP A 7 -23.20 -6.71 43.87
C ASP A 7 -22.95 -5.32 43.23
N CYS A 8 -21.75 -4.78 43.41
CA CYS A 8 -21.21 -3.68 42.60
C CYS A 8 -19.68 -3.80 42.46
N CYS A 9 -19.24 -4.97 41.98
CA CYS A 9 -18.07 -5.02 41.10
C CYS A 9 -18.37 -4.20 39.85
N ARG A 10 -18.01 -2.89 39.82
CA ARG A 10 -17.88 -2.18 38.55
C ARG A 10 -16.49 -2.42 37.98
N SER A 11 -16.43 -3.56 37.30
CA SER A 11 -15.39 -3.94 36.38
C SER A 11 -15.04 -2.77 35.47
N THR A 12 -13.75 -2.48 35.41
CA THR A 12 -13.07 -1.78 34.33
C THR A 12 -13.74 -2.14 33.00
N THR A 13 -14.37 -1.16 32.35
CA THR A 13 -14.75 -1.31 30.95
C THR A 13 -13.43 -1.41 30.20
N VAL A 14 -13.01 -2.65 29.97
CA VAL A 14 -12.04 -3.01 28.95
C VAL A 14 -12.54 -2.32 27.69
N ARG A 15 -11.74 -1.36 27.18
CA ARG A 15 -11.87 -0.91 25.80
C ARG A 15 -11.87 -2.18 24.96
N THR A 16 -13.02 -2.51 24.41
CA THR A 16 -13.12 -3.56 23.41
C THR A 16 -12.27 -3.09 22.24
N THR A 17 -11.04 -3.59 22.16
CA THR A 17 -10.27 -3.56 20.93
C THR A 17 -11.10 -4.37 19.95
N GLU A 18 -11.76 -3.67 19.01
CA GLU A 18 -12.39 -4.32 17.87
C GLU A 18 -11.34 -5.23 17.20
N PRO A 19 -11.67 -6.49 16.90
CA PRO A 19 -10.73 -7.37 16.23
C PRO A 19 -10.43 -6.78 14.84
N ALA A 20 -9.21 -6.31 14.66
CA ALA A 20 -8.79 -5.57 13.47
C ALA A 20 -8.62 -6.42 12.20
N SER A 21 -9.06 -7.69 12.17
CA SER A 21 -8.48 -8.69 11.26
C SER A 21 -9.38 -9.16 10.11
N HIS A 22 -10.61 -8.67 9.93
CA HIS A 22 -11.49 -9.13 8.84
C HIS A 22 -11.69 -8.13 7.68
N ASP A 23 -11.39 -6.84 7.88
CA ASP A 23 -11.66 -5.79 6.88
C ASP A 23 -10.42 -5.34 6.07
N ARG A 24 -9.24 -5.92 6.29
CA ARG A 24 -7.97 -5.47 5.70
C ARG A 24 -7.60 -6.16 4.38
N TRP A 25 -8.54 -6.86 3.75
CA TRP A 25 -8.31 -7.61 2.52
C TRP A 25 -9.41 -7.33 1.51
N LEU A 26 -9.05 -6.77 0.35
CA LEU A 26 -10.02 -6.45 -0.70
C LEU A 26 -10.23 -7.65 -1.62
N VAL A 27 -11.47 -8.11 -1.65
CA VAL A 27 -11.99 -9.07 -2.62
C VAL A 27 -13.15 -8.41 -3.36
N GLY A 28 -13.03 -8.26 -4.68
CA GLY A 28 -14.06 -7.65 -5.50
C GLY A 28 -13.52 -7.25 -6.87
N ARG A 29 -14.34 -7.40 -7.90
CA ARG A 29 -14.05 -6.87 -9.24
C ARG A 29 -15.13 -5.86 -9.63
N PRO A 30 -14.74 -4.65 -10.07
CA PRO A 30 -13.38 -4.12 -10.14
C PRO A 30 -12.85 -3.73 -8.74
N VAL A 31 -11.59 -4.04 -8.44
CA VAL A 31 -11.00 -3.79 -7.10
C VAL A 31 -10.88 -2.31 -6.74
N ARG A 32 -10.80 -1.44 -7.76
CA ARG A 32 -10.72 0.02 -7.61
C ARG A 32 -11.93 0.62 -6.88
N ASP A 33 -13.10 0.01 -7.04
CA ASP A 33 -14.35 0.49 -6.43
C ASP A 33 -14.59 -0.14 -5.05
N ALA A 34 -13.68 -1.01 -4.58
CA ALA A 34 -13.79 -1.64 -3.28
C ALA A 34 -13.61 -0.59 -2.16
N PRO A 35 -14.43 -0.67 -1.10
CA PRO A 35 -14.32 0.24 0.04
C PRO A 35 -12.99 0.03 0.75
N LEU A 36 -12.33 1.13 1.12
CA LEU A 36 -11.13 1.09 1.94
C LEU A 36 -11.48 0.86 3.41
N PRO A 37 -10.59 0.21 4.18
CA PRO A 37 -10.70 0.25 5.63
C PRO A 37 -10.71 1.72 6.09
N GLN A 38 -11.67 2.09 6.96
CA GLN A 38 -11.84 3.48 7.41
C GLN A 38 -10.57 4.11 7.99
N ALA A 39 -9.69 3.29 8.58
CA ALA A 39 -8.42 3.77 9.10
C ALA A 39 -7.44 4.17 7.98
N VAL A 40 -7.39 3.42 6.87
CA VAL A 40 -6.59 3.78 5.69
C VAL A 40 -7.10 5.08 5.08
N GLY A 41 -8.42 5.16 4.83
CA GLY A 41 -9.05 6.36 4.27
C GLY A 41 -8.83 7.63 5.11
N ARG A 42 -8.93 7.52 6.44
CA ARG A 42 -8.61 8.64 7.35
C ARG A 42 -7.14 9.03 7.35
N ASN A 43 -6.22 8.07 7.25
CA ASN A 43 -4.79 8.38 7.22
C ASN A 43 -4.43 9.16 5.96
N VAL A 44 -5.02 8.80 4.81
CA VAL A 44 -4.86 9.56 3.55
C VAL A 44 -5.41 10.97 3.71
N GLY A 45 -6.67 11.14 4.14
CA GLY A 45 -7.25 12.47 4.35
C GLY A 45 -6.39 13.32 5.30
N ARG A 46 -5.90 12.74 6.40
CA ARG A 46 -4.98 13.42 7.32
C ARG A 46 -3.64 13.81 6.70
N LEU A 47 -3.06 12.96 5.86
CA LEU A 47 -1.79 13.25 5.16
C LEU A 47 -1.96 14.46 4.25
N LEU A 48 -3.11 14.55 3.58
CA LEU A 48 -3.39 15.56 2.56
C LEU A 48 -4.07 16.82 3.10
N GLY A 49 -4.49 16.84 4.37
CA GLY A 49 -5.30 17.94 4.91
C GLY A 49 -6.75 17.95 4.41
N GLU A 50 -7.24 16.80 3.93
CA GLU A 50 -8.53 16.61 3.26
C GLU A 50 -9.46 15.67 4.04
N GLU A 51 -10.70 15.55 3.55
CA GLU A 51 -11.66 14.57 4.08
C GLU A 51 -11.20 13.11 3.83
N PRO A 52 -11.66 12.15 4.65
CA PRO A 52 -11.33 10.74 4.46
C PRO A 52 -11.73 10.20 3.08
N VAL A 53 -10.92 9.29 2.57
CA VAL A 53 -11.15 8.64 1.28
C VAL A 53 -11.85 7.29 1.46
N ASP A 54 -12.90 7.03 0.68
CA ASP A 54 -13.74 5.84 0.85
C ASP A 54 -13.33 4.63 0.00
N THR A 55 -12.63 4.83 -1.13
CA THR A 55 -12.35 3.76 -2.11
C THR A 55 -10.91 3.77 -2.59
N LEU A 56 -10.45 2.65 -3.12
CA LEU A 56 -9.09 2.54 -3.67
C LEU A 56 -8.88 3.45 -4.90
N ALA A 57 -9.92 3.67 -5.71
CA ALA A 57 -9.90 4.68 -6.76
C ALA A 57 -9.78 6.09 -6.19
N GLY A 58 -10.54 6.41 -5.13
CA GLY A 58 -10.41 7.68 -4.42
C GLY A 58 -9.02 7.90 -3.84
N PHE A 59 -8.34 6.83 -3.41
CA PHE A 59 -6.97 6.89 -2.91
C PHE A 59 -6.03 7.39 -4.00
N VAL A 60 -6.10 6.77 -5.18
CA VAL A 60 -5.27 7.17 -6.33
C VAL A 60 -5.52 8.62 -6.71
N VAL A 61 -6.79 9.02 -6.83
CA VAL A 61 -7.15 10.42 -7.17
C VAL A 61 -6.60 11.40 -6.15
N ALA A 62 -6.82 11.15 -4.86
CA ALA A 62 -6.37 12.05 -3.80
C ALA A 62 -4.84 12.21 -3.78
N ILE A 63 -4.09 11.12 -3.96
CA ILE A 63 -2.63 11.18 -4.03
C ILE A 63 -2.15 11.95 -5.27
N ARG A 64 -2.75 11.72 -6.45
CA ARG A 64 -2.38 12.44 -7.67
C ARG A 64 -2.67 13.93 -7.60
N ASP A 65 -3.83 14.29 -7.06
CA ASP A 65 -4.19 15.70 -6.90
C ASP A 65 -3.18 16.41 -5.99
N ALA A 66 -2.74 15.74 -4.92
CA ALA A 66 -1.74 16.27 -4.00
C ALA A 66 -0.33 16.38 -4.60
N THR A 67 0.04 15.50 -5.54
CA THR A 67 1.34 15.56 -6.23
C THR A 67 1.32 16.46 -7.48
N GLY A 68 0.20 17.12 -7.77
CA GLY A 68 0.05 18.04 -8.90
C GLY A 68 -0.32 17.36 -10.23
N GLY A 69 -0.63 16.06 -10.22
CA GLY A 69 -1.17 15.31 -11.36
C GLY A 69 -0.24 15.21 -12.58
N GLY A 70 1.04 15.47 -12.40
CA GLY A 70 2.05 15.33 -13.46
C GLY A 70 2.51 13.89 -13.61
N SER A 71 2.73 13.46 -14.86
CA SER A 71 3.31 12.16 -15.16
C SER A 71 4.78 12.10 -14.70
N LEU A 72 5.16 11.01 -14.05
CA LEU A 72 6.56 10.73 -13.70
C LEU A 72 7.36 10.32 -14.95
N ALA A 73 8.63 10.74 -15.04
CA ALA A 73 9.60 10.13 -15.93
C ALA A 73 10.35 8.99 -15.21
N VAL A 74 11.01 8.12 -15.98
CA VAL A 74 11.85 7.04 -15.41
C VAL A 74 12.94 7.60 -14.49
N ASP A 75 13.51 8.77 -14.82
CA ASP A 75 14.53 9.44 -14.02
C ASP A 75 13.99 10.01 -12.68
N ASP A 76 12.67 10.19 -12.55
CA ASP A 76 12.02 10.68 -11.33
C ASP A 76 11.75 9.57 -10.30
N LEU A 77 11.94 8.31 -10.68
CA LEU A 77 11.77 7.16 -9.79
C LEU A 77 12.86 7.14 -8.71
N CYS A 78 12.58 6.55 -7.55
CA CYS A 78 13.56 6.47 -6.45
C CYS A 78 14.61 5.37 -6.69
N HIS A 79 15.55 5.66 -7.60
CA HIS A 79 16.68 4.79 -7.90
C HIS A 79 17.63 4.62 -6.70
N ALA A 80 18.25 3.45 -6.62
CA ALA A 80 19.34 3.15 -5.71
C ALA A 80 20.64 2.99 -6.50
N ALA A 81 21.72 3.60 -5.99
CA ALA A 81 23.05 3.49 -6.62
C ALA A 81 23.69 2.10 -6.46
N THR A 82 23.15 1.27 -5.57
CA THR A 82 23.65 -0.06 -5.24
C THR A 82 22.51 -1.07 -5.23
N GLU A 83 22.84 -2.36 -5.34
CA GLU A 83 21.85 -3.43 -5.32
C GLU A 83 20.96 -3.38 -4.08
N THR A 84 19.65 -3.51 -4.31
CA THR A 84 18.62 -3.64 -3.28
C THR A 84 17.75 -4.88 -3.56
N PRO A 85 16.92 -5.31 -2.60
CA PRO A 85 15.92 -6.34 -2.86
C PRO A 85 14.94 -5.95 -3.97
N HIS A 86 14.68 -4.66 -4.19
CA HIS A 86 13.75 -4.13 -5.19
C HIS A 86 14.50 -3.80 -6.48
N ARG A 87 14.45 -4.71 -7.45
CA ARG A 87 15.15 -4.56 -8.72
C ARG A 87 14.24 -4.81 -9.90
N ALA A 88 14.55 -4.17 -11.02
CA ALA A 88 13.88 -4.43 -12.28
C ALA A 88 14.89 -4.64 -13.41
N ALA A 89 14.45 -5.29 -14.47
CA ALA A 89 15.18 -5.40 -15.72
C ALA A 89 14.25 -5.08 -16.88
N MET A 90 14.72 -4.23 -17.79
CA MET A 90 14.03 -3.80 -19.01
C MET A 90 15.08 -3.75 -20.13
N ASP A 91 14.83 -4.44 -21.24
CA ASP A 91 15.74 -4.50 -22.40
C ASP A 91 17.22 -4.83 -22.07
N GLY A 92 17.41 -5.66 -21.03
CA GLY A 92 18.73 -6.07 -20.57
C GLY A 92 19.45 -5.05 -19.69
N GLU A 93 18.86 -3.88 -19.47
CA GLU A 93 19.30 -2.90 -18.47
C GLU A 93 18.69 -3.23 -17.10
N GLY A 94 19.53 -3.14 -16.05
CA GLY A 94 19.14 -3.43 -14.67
C GLY A 94 18.97 -2.15 -13.85
N TYR A 95 17.89 -2.12 -13.08
CA TYR A 95 17.52 -1.01 -12.20
C TYR A 95 17.44 -1.49 -10.75
N PHE A 96 17.84 -0.63 -9.81
CA PHE A 96 17.67 -0.85 -8.38
C PHE A 96 16.85 0.29 -7.80
N PHE A 97 15.91 -0.04 -6.93
CA PHE A 97 14.96 0.92 -6.36
C PHE A 97 14.96 0.90 -4.84
N GLN A 98 14.51 2.00 -4.24
CA GLN A 98 14.29 2.10 -2.81
C GLN A 98 13.01 1.38 -2.37
N CYS A 99 12.02 1.25 -3.25
CA CYS A 99 10.78 0.56 -2.94
C CYS A 99 10.26 -0.32 -4.09
N PHE A 100 9.33 -1.22 -3.77
CA PHE A 100 8.67 -2.08 -4.76
C PHE A 100 7.83 -1.27 -5.77
N TYR A 101 7.22 -0.16 -5.33
CA TYR A 101 6.35 0.66 -6.17
C TYR A 101 7.07 1.23 -7.38
N ASP A 102 8.34 1.65 -7.27
CA ASP A 102 9.11 2.19 -8.40
C ASP A 102 9.28 1.17 -9.54
N GLY A 103 9.42 -0.12 -9.21
CA GLY A 103 9.48 -1.17 -10.23
C GLY A 103 8.14 -1.28 -10.99
N VAL A 104 7.02 -1.15 -10.28
CA VAL A 104 5.68 -1.13 -10.91
C VAL A 104 5.46 0.14 -11.74
N ALA A 105 5.94 1.29 -11.26
CA ALA A 105 5.90 2.54 -12.00
C ALA A 105 6.75 2.45 -13.28
N LEU A 106 7.97 1.90 -13.22
CA LEU A 106 8.81 1.65 -14.38
C LEU A 106 8.07 0.81 -15.43
N ALA A 107 7.44 -0.29 -15.01
CA ALA A 107 6.64 -1.13 -15.91
C ALA A 107 5.47 -0.43 -16.59
N HIS A 108 4.92 0.62 -15.96
CA HIS A 108 3.86 1.43 -16.54
C HIS A 108 4.40 2.49 -17.51
N LEU A 109 5.54 3.09 -17.19
CA LEU A 109 6.19 4.12 -17.99
C LEU A 109 6.90 3.55 -19.22
N ALA A 110 7.23 2.26 -19.20
CA ALA A 110 7.91 1.56 -20.28
C ALA A 110 6.95 1.04 -21.36
N ASP A 111 7.38 1.14 -22.62
CA ASP A 111 6.72 0.50 -23.77
C ASP A 111 7.18 -0.96 -23.98
N GLU A 112 7.93 -1.52 -23.03
CA GLU A 112 8.61 -2.82 -23.10
C GLU A 112 8.24 -3.73 -21.91
N SER A 113 8.56 -5.02 -22.02
CA SER A 113 8.40 -5.93 -20.88
C SER A 113 9.38 -5.58 -19.77
N VAL A 114 8.90 -5.50 -18.53
CA VAL A 114 9.73 -5.27 -17.36
C VAL A 114 9.62 -6.46 -16.40
N GLU A 115 10.78 -7.05 -16.07
CA GLU A 115 10.90 -8.07 -15.03
C GLU A 115 11.22 -7.40 -13.71
N ILE A 116 10.40 -7.61 -12.69
CA ILE A 116 10.54 -7.00 -11.37
C ILE A 116 10.74 -8.11 -10.35
N ARG A 117 11.73 -7.93 -9.49
CA ARG A 117 11.96 -8.79 -8.34
C ARG A 117 12.03 -7.94 -7.07
N THR A 118 11.37 -8.43 -6.04
CA THR A 118 11.33 -7.83 -4.72
C THR A 118 11.42 -8.92 -3.64
N GLU A 119 11.60 -8.50 -2.40
CA GLU A 119 11.41 -9.35 -1.23
C GLU A 119 10.30 -8.77 -0.36
N SER A 120 9.58 -9.66 0.32
CA SER A 120 8.65 -9.29 1.38
C SER A 120 9.42 -8.74 2.59
N PRO A 121 8.76 -8.10 3.56
CA PRO A 121 9.38 -7.73 4.83
C PRO A 121 10.09 -8.87 5.57
N ALA A 122 9.69 -10.12 5.33
CA ALA A 122 10.31 -11.30 5.90
C ALA A 122 11.49 -11.86 5.07
N GLY A 123 11.86 -11.18 3.97
CA GLY A 123 12.92 -11.62 3.05
C GLY A 123 12.48 -12.70 2.05
N GLU A 124 11.18 -12.91 1.88
CA GLU A 124 10.66 -13.93 0.96
C GLU A 124 10.53 -13.35 -0.46
N PRO A 125 11.04 -14.01 -1.50
CA PRO A 125 11.06 -13.45 -2.85
C PRO A 125 9.66 -13.36 -3.46
N VAL A 126 9.42 -12.27 -4.18
CA VAL A 126 8.27 -12.09 -5.07
C VAL A 126 8.78 -11.56 -6.39
N GLU A 127 8.34 -12.17 -7.48
CA GLU A 127 8.71 -11.84 -8.84
C GLU A 127 7.47 -11.51 -9.65
N MET A 128 7.63 -10.60 -10.60
CA MET A 128 6.58 -10.18 -11.48
C MET A 128 7.15 -9.85 -12.84
N ARG A 129 6.43 -10.17 -13.91
CA ARG A 129 6.69 -9.65 -15.24
C ARG A 129 5.47 -8.88 -15.71
N ALA A 130 5.66 -7.62 -16.03
CA ALA A 130 4.65 -6.77 -16.63
C ALA A 130 4.94 -6.61 -18.13
N SER A 131 3.91 -6.73 -18.95
CA SER A 131 3.99 -6.56 -20.40
C SER A 131 3.23 -5.32 -20.86
N PRO A 132 3.62 -4.70 -22.00
CA PRO A 132 2.97 -3.48 -22.52
C PRO A 132 1.47 -3.65 -22.83
N ASP A 133 1.00 -4.89 -23.03
CA ASP A 133 -0.41 -5.20 -23.24
C ASP A 133 -1.24 -5.25 -21.94
N GLY A 134 -0.62 -4.94 -20.80
CA GLY A 134 -1.23 -4.99 -19.47
C GLY A 134 -1.24 -6.38 -18.83
N THR A 135 -0.65 -7.39 -19.47
CA THR A 135 -0.49 -8.72 -18.87
C THR A 135 0.53 -8.67 -17.74
N VAL A 136 0.17 -9.29 -16.61
CA VAL A 136 1.03 -9.39 -15.42
C VAL A 136 1.15 -10.86 -15.02
N ASP A 137 2.35 -11.40 -15.12
CA ASP A 137 2.70 -12.72 -14.61
C ASP A 137 3.37 -12.58 -13.24
N VAL A 138 2.91 -13.34 -12.25
CA VAL A 138 3.35 -13.18 -10.86
C VAL A 138 3.81 -14.51 -10.28
N THR A 139 4.94 -14.51 -9.58
CA THR A 139 5.46 -15.65 -8.84
C THR A 139 5.78 -15.25 -7.40
N PRO A 140 5.23 -15.93 -6.38
CA PRO A 140 4.21 -16.99 -6.47
C PRO A 140 2.84 -16.46 -6.97
N PRO A 141 1.98 -17.32 -7.54
CA PRO A 141 0.71 -16.90 -8.13
C PRO A 141 -0.29 -16.28 -7.12
N ASP A 142 -0.14 -16.63 -5.84
CA ASP A 142 -0.96 -16.12 -4.74
C ASP A 142 -0.37 -14.87 -4.07
N ALA A 143 0.67 -14.27 -4.66
CA ALA A 143 1.31 -13.10 -4.11
C ALA A 143 0.32 -11.94 -3.91
N ALA A 144 0.58 -11.16 -2.87
CA ALA A 144 -0.24 -10.04 -2.46
C ALA A 144 0.55 -8.73 -2.57
N VAL A 145 -0.17 -7.63 -2.67
CA VAL A 145 0.35 -6.28 -2.48
C VAL A 145 -0.46 -5.59 -1.39
N SER A 146 0.19 -4.72 -0.65
CA SER A 146 -0.43 -3.86 0.36
C SER A 146 -0.45 -2.41 -0.09
N PHE A 147 -1.41 -1.66 0.42
CA PHE A 147 -1.45 -0.20 0.39
C PHE A 147 -1.72 0.31 1.80
N GLY A 148 -1.09 1.42 2.16
CA GLY A 148 -1.28 2.06 3.45
C GLY A 148 -0.58 3.40 3.50
N VAL A 149 -0.90 4.14 4.55
CA VAL A 149 -0.27 5.43 4.85
C VAL A 149 -0.05 5.45 6.35
N ALA A 150 1.18 5.75 6.78
CA ALA A 150 1.48 5.94 8.20
C ALA A 150 0.54 6.95 8.82
N ALA A 151 0.03 6.64 10.01
CA ALA A 151 -0.87 7.57 10.72
C ALA A 151 -0.11 8.75 11.36
N ASP A 152 1.16 8.63 11.76
CA ASP A 152 1.76 9.61 12.68
C ASP A 152 3.27 9.87 12.61
N GLY A 153 3.59 11.16 12.77
CA GLY A 153 4.44 11.72 13.84
C GLY A 153 3.95 13.16 14.16
N ASP A 154 4.34 13.76 15.29
CA ASP A 154 4.04 15.15 15.73
C ASP A 154 4.50 16.28 14.76
N ALA A 155 4.82 15.94 13.52
CA ALA A 155 5.19 16.90 12.50
C ALA A 155 3.95 17.74 12.11
N PRO A 156 4.08 19.08 12.01
CA PRO A 156 3.04 19.93 11.47
C PRO A 156 2.66 19.41 10.08
N ARG A 157 1.43 18.94 9.94
CA ARG A 157 0.86 18.53 8.66
C ARG A 157 0.73 19.78 7.80
N SER A 158 1.38 19.79 6.65
CA SER A 158 1.17 20.80 5.63
C SER A 158 -0.20 20.56 4.99
N ALA A 159 -0.98 21.62 4.81
CA ALA A 159 -2.20 21.54 4.00
C ALA A 159 -1.88 21.19 2.53
N ASP A 160 -0.63 21.40 2.12
CA ASP A 160 -0.08 21.08 0.81
C ASP A 160 1.23 20.27 1.01
N PRO A 161 1.16 18.93 1.17
CA PRO A 161 2.36 18.11 1.25
C PRO A 161 3.12 18.11 -0.08
N THR A 162 4.44 18.10 0.00
CA THR A 162 5.30 17.95 -1.18
C THR A 162 5.20 16.52 -1.73
N PRO A 163 5.48 16.29 -3.03
CA PRO A 163 5.50 14.95 -3.60
C PRO A 163 6.45 13.99 -2.85
N GLU A 164 7.59 14.49 -2.35
CA GLU A 164 8.54 13.70 -1.55
C GLU A 164 7.93 13.26 -0.21
N GLU A 165 7.17 14.12 0.47
CA GLU A 165 6.48 13.78 1.71
C GLU A 165 5.38 12.73 1.49
N VAL A 166 4.60 12.89 0.41
CA VAL A 166 3.56 11.92 0.03
C VAL A 166 4.19 10.56 -0.29
N TYR A 167 5.25 10.57 -1.10
CA TYR A 167 5.98 9.36 -1.46
C TYR A 167 6.58 8.67 -0.23
N GLY A 168 7.23 9.41 0.67
CA GLY A 168 7.78 8.89 1.92
C GLY A 168 6.73 8.30 2.87
N ALA A 169 5.48 8.77 2.81
CA ALA A 169 4.39 8.24 3.61
C ALA A 169 3.77 6.94 3.04
N ILE A 170 3.85 6.74 1.72
CA ILE A 170 3.23 5.61 1.00
C ILE A 170 4.19 4.44 0.82
N CYS A 171 5.41 4.70 0.34
CA CYS A 171 6.37 3.67 -0.06
C CYS A 171 6.73 2.65 1.03
N PRO A 172 6.76 3.01 2.33
CA PRO A 172 6.93 2.02 3.38
C PRO A 172 5.80 1.00 3.48
N TYR A 173 4.61 1.29 2.93
CA TYR A 173 3.41 0.45 3.04
C TYR A 173 2.85 -0.03 1.70
N VAL A 174 3.52 0.29 0.58
CA VAL A 174 3.30 -0.39 -0.71
C VAL A 174 4.31 -1.52 -0.82
N LYS A 175 3.93 -2.68 -0.27
CA LYS A 175 4.79 -3.87 -0.18
C LYS A 175 4.18 -5.08 -0.85
N ALA A 176 5.04 -5.92 -1.44
CA ALA A 176 4.66 -7.23 -1.97
C ALA A 176 4.89 -8.34 -0.95
N PHE A 177 4.09 -9.40 -1.03
CA PHE A 177 4.15 -10.58 -0.16
C PHE A 177 3.96 -11.85 -1.00
N PRO A 178 4.57 -12.98 -0.61
CA PRO A 178 4.40 -14.24 -1.32
C PRO A 178 2.98 -14.82 -1.18
N SER A 179 2.22 -14.38 -0.17
CA SER A 179 0.83 -14.79 -0.02
C SER A 179 0.04 -13.78 0.81
N ARG A 180 -1.29 -13.94 0.83
CA ARG A 180 -2.17 -13.23 1.76
C ARG A 180 -1.76 -13.45 3.22
N GLU A 181 -1.46 -14.68 3.61
CA GLU A 181 -1.11 -15.01 5.00
C GLU A 181 0.20 -14.34 5.42
N ALA A 182 1.14 -14.15 4.49
CA ALA A 182 2.35 -13.39 4.74
C ALA A 182 2.05 -11.89 4.94
N TYR A 183 1.13 -11.34 4.15
CA TYR A 183 0.61 -9.98 4.37
C TYR A 183 -0.07 -9.84 5.74
N ASP A 184 -1.01 -10.72 6.08
CA ASP A 184 -1.78 -10.65 7.32
C ASP A 184 -0.84 -10.68 8.54
N ARG A 185 0.16 -11.56 8.55
CA ARG A 185 1.18 -11.64 9.61
C ARG A 185 1.99 -10.35 9.75
N TRP A 186 2.37 -9.72 8.63
CA TRP A 186 3.08 -8.45 8.66
C TRP A 186 2.18 -7.32 9.14
N ALA A 187 0.95 -7.24 8.66
CA ALA A 187 -0.03 -6.22 9.03
C ALA A 187 -0.42 -6.28 10.53
N GLU A 188 -0.32 -7.45 11.16
CA GLU A 188 -0.50 -7.64 12.61
C GLU A 188 0.71 -7.14 13.44
N SER A 189 1.88 -7.04 12.81
CA SER A 189 3.13 -6.65 13.48
C SER A 189 3.43 -5.14 13.46
N ILE A 190 2.61 -4.35 12.77
CA ILE A 190 2.77 -2.91 12.62
C ILE A 190 1.56 -2.16 13.16
N ASP A 191 1.79 -0.95 13.67
CA ASP A 191 0.74 -0.06 14.19
C ASP A 191 0.13 0.84 13.10
N VAL A 192 0.25 0.46 11.83
CA VAL A 192 -0.26 1.23 10.69
C VAL A 192 -1.39 0.49 10.00
N ALA A 193 -2.45 1.22 9.68
CA ALA A 193 -3.56 0.68 8.91
C ALA A 193 -3.13 0.44 7.47
N THR A 194 -3.27 -0.81 7.02
CA THR A 194 -3.00 -1.23 5.66
C THR A 194 -4.17 -2.03 5.11
N VAL A 195 -4.22 -2.14 3.79
CA VAL A 195 -5.14 -2.99 3.06
C VAL A 195 -4.37 -3.84 2.04
N GLY A 196 -4.68 -5.13 1.97
CA GLY A 196 -4.06 -6.08 1.06
C GLY A 196 -5.00 -6.53 -0.05
N LEU A 197 -4.43 -6.92 -1.19
CA LEU A 197 -5.14 -7.51 -2.33
C LEU A 197 -4.19 -8.40 -3.15
N PRO A 198 -4.71 -9.27 -4.03
CA PRO A 198 -3.86 -10.02 -4.96
C PRO A 198 -2.98 -9.10 -5.79
N LEU A 199 -1.69 -9.43 -5.92
CA LEU A 199 -0.68 -8.56 -6.54
C LEU A 199 -1.07 -8.18 -7.98
N ALA A 200 -1.48 -9.15 -8.80
CA ALA A 200 -1.92 -8.89 -10.18
C ALA A 200 -3.10 -7.89 -10.27
N ALA A 201 -3.98 -7.85 -9.26
CA ALA A 201 -5.09 -6.90 -9.22
C ALA A 201 -4.67 -5.50 -8.71
N GLY A 202 -3.59 -5.43 -7.93
CA GLY A 202 -3.08 -4.16 -7.39
C GLY A 202 -2.07 -3.46 -8.30
N VAL A 203 -1.45 -4.16 -9.26
CA VAL A 203 -0.51 -3.54 -10.22
C VAL A 203 -1.13 -2.36 -10.98
N PRO A 204 -2.34 -2.45 -11.56
CA PRO A 204 -2.96 -1.30 -12.22
C PRO A 204 -3.25 -0.14 -11.26
N ILE A 205 -3.49 -0.43 -9.97
CA ILE A 205 -3.74 0.60 -8.95
C ILE A 205 -2.45 1.33 -8.61
N ALA A 206 -1.37 0.59 -8.39
CA ALA A 206 -0.06 1.14 -8.15
C ALA A 206 0.42 1.94 -9.37
N ALA A 207 0.33 1.37 -10.58
CA ALA A 207 0.68 2.05 -11.83
C ALA A 207 -0.03 3.41 -11.99
N ALA A 208 -1.32 3.47 -11.66
CA ALA A 208 -2.09 4.71 -11.76
C ALA A 208 -1.60 5.84 -10.83
N LEU A 209 -0.76 5.57 -9.84
CA LEU A 209 -0.10 6.60 -9.02
C LEU A 209 1.05 7.31 -9.75
N ALA A 210 1.60 6.71 -10.82
CA ALA A 210 2.71 7.25 -11.60
C ALA A 210 2.26 8.08 -12.83
N GLU A 211 0.97 8.03 -13.16
CA GLU A 211 0.34 8.82 -14.23
C GLU A 211 0.23 10.31 -13.89
#